data_AF-A0A832XAG6-F1
#
_entry.id   AF-A0A832XAG6-F1
#
_cell.length_a   1.000
_cell.length_b   1.000
_cell.length_c   1.000
_cell.angle_alpha   90.00
_cell.angle_beta   90.00
_cell.angle_gamma   90.00
#
_symmetry.space_group_name_H-M   'P 1'
#
loop_
_entity.id
_entity.type
_entity.pdbx_description
1 polymer ?
#
loop_
_entity_poly.entity_id
_entity_poly.type
_entity_poly.pdbx_seq_one_letter_code
_entity_poly.pdbx_strand_id
1 'polypeptide(L)'
;MATFRIKRFNPEKQPEPYFEEFNLDIADGATLLDCMNEIKWTLDGSLTYRMSCRSAICGSCAVKANGHALLACQRQGEHLLDNDDTITLEPLGNMKPIKDLVVDFTPFWDKINKVKPYLEPKDEAPAKERHQSQEEFRIIDDASTCIMCGACYSDCNTLEVDDNFLGPAALAKAQRFVGDSRDSKTLQRVQDLSEPGGIWDCTHCGECVERCPKPARPFDRIKEIMTVALENGVHNNNGARHALSFTNSVKRSGNLNENRIPVESMGFFNIPGLLSLIPIGLRMLLKGKVPPVIHHSIDEVDDVKRIFKELDQ
;
A
#
# COMPACT_ATOMS: atom_id res chain seq x y z
N MET A 1 -27.24 23.70 1.32
CA MET A 1 -26.03 24.43 1.71
C MET A 1 -25.12 23.50 2.47
N ALA A 2 -23.93 23.23 1.92
CA ALA A 2 -22.91 22.39 2.51
C ALA A 2 -21.72 23.23 2.98
N THR A 3 -21.07 22.79 4.06
CA THR A 3 -19.88 23.43 4.61
C THR A 3 -18.62 22.70 4.15
N PHE A 4 -17.73 23.39 3.45
CA PHE A 4 -16.42 22.86 3.06
C PHE A 4 -15.37 23.34 4.05
N ARG A 5 -14.90 22.45 4.92
CA ARG A 5 -13.83 22.74 5.88
C ARG A 5 -12.47 22.37 5.28
N ILE A 6 -11.76 23.34 4.73
CA ILE A 6 -10.54 23.11 3.95
C ILE A 6 -9.30 23.44 4.80
N LYS A 7 -8.35 22.51 4.86
CA LYS A 7 -7.04 22.73 5.49
C LYS A 7 -6.16 23.58 4.57
N ARG A 8 -6.00 24.84 4.94
CA ARG A 8 -5.19 25.84 4.26
C ARG A 8 -3.75 25.81 4.76
N PHE A 9 -2.82 26.10 3.87
CA PHE A 9 -1.40 26.21 4.21
C PHE A 9 -0.71 27.13 3.20
N ASN A 10 -0.07 28.20 3.67
CA ASN A 10 0.67 29.11 2.81
C ASN A 10 2.01 29.49 3.45
N PRO A 11 3.11 28.82 3.08
CA PRO A 11 4.40 29.01 3.74
C PRO A 11 4.95 30.44 3.64
N GLU A 12 4.50 31.24 2.67
CA GLU A 12 4.94 32.62 2.48
C GLU A 12 4.20 33.62 3.37
N LYS A 13 2.96 33.32 3.77
CA LYS A 13 2.08 34.26 4.51
C LYS A 13 1.76 33.76 5.91
N GLN A 14 1.38 32.50 6.03
CA GLN A 14 0.98 31.86 7.27
C GLN A 14 1.55 30.43 7.29
N PRO A 15 2.71 30.24 7.94
CA PRO A 15 3.42 28.96 7.94
C PRO A 15 2.72 27.88 8.76
N GLU A 16 1.76 28.23 9.61
CA GLU A 16 0.97 27.26 10.37
C GLU A 16 -0.32 26.89 9.62
N PRO A 17 -0.59 25.59 9.35
CA PRO A 17 -1.83 25.15 8.74
C PRO A 17 -3.05 25.51 9.59
N TYR A 18 -4.14 25.89 8.94
CA TYR A 18 -5.41 26.23 9.60
C TYR A 18 -6.59 25.70 8.79
N PHE A 19 -7.75 25.57 9.43
CA PHE A 19 -8.99 25.26 8.72
C PHE A 19 -9.74 26.54 8.38
N GLU A 20 -10.25 26.61 7.17
CA GLU A 20 -11.12 27.68 6.69
C GLU A 20 -12.39 27.05 6.12
N GLU A 21 -13.53 27.70 6.38
CA GLU A 21 -14.84 27.19 6.02
C GLU A 21 -15.44 27.99 4.87
N PHE A 22 -15.98 27.28 3.89
CA PHE A 22 -16.67 27.84 2.74
C PHE A 22 -18.07 27.24 2.65
N ASN A 23 -19.09 28.07 2.49
CA ASN A 23 -20.46 27.60 2.28
C ASN A 23 -20.77 27.59 0.79
N LEU A 24 -21.24 26.45 0.29
CA LEU A 24 -21.59 26.27 -1.11
C LEU A 24 -22.84 25.38 -1.23
N ASP A 25 -23.74 25.73 -2.14
CA ASP A 25 -24.80 24.81 -2.55
C ASP A 25 -24.24 23.86 -3.62
N ILE A 26 -24.23 22.56 -3.30
CA ILE A 26 -23.76 21.54 -4.22
C ILE A 26 -24.83 21.34 -5.29
N ALA A 27 -24.49 21.64 -6.55
CA ALA A 27 -25.39 21.39 -7.67
C ALA A 27 -25.57 19.89 -7.90
N ASP A 28 -26.77 19.49 -8.34
CA ASP A 28 -27.13 18.09 -8.57
C ASP A 28 -26.07 17.36 -9.42
N GLY A 29 -25.49 16.33 -8.83
CA GLY A 29 -24.50 15.47 -9.49
C GLY A 29 -23.11 16.10 -9.69
N ALA A 30 -22.85 17.29 -9.12
CA ALA A 30 -21.54 17.91 -9.11
C ALA A 30 -20.50 17.03 -8.40
N THR A 31 -19.32 16.93 -8.99
CA THR A 31 -18.19 16.23 -8.37
C THR A 31 -17.55 17.09 -7.28
N LEU A 32 -16.80 16.47 -6.36
CA LEU A 32 -16.01 17.22 -5.39
C LEU A 32 -15.07 18.23 -6.08
N LEU A 33 -14.52 17.87 -7.24
CA LEU A 33 -13.69 18.78 -8.03
C LEU A 33 -14.48 20.00 -8.52
N ASP A 34 -15.75 19.84 -8.91
CA ASP A 34 -16.60 20.95 -9.32
C ASP A 34 -16.85 21.90 -8.14
N CYS A 35 -17.12 21.36 -6.94
CA CYS A 35 -17.22 22.17 -5.72
C CYS A 35 -15.93 22.92 -5.39
N MET A 36 -14.77 22.25 -5.48
CA MET A 36 -13.46 22.88 -5.25
C MET A 36 -13.16 23.99 -6.27
N ASN A 37 -13.55 23.78 -7.53
CA ASN A 37 -13.44 24.80 -8.58
C ASN A 37 -14.34 26.00 -8.28
N GLU A 38 -15.58 25.76 -7.85
CA GLU A 38 -16.49 26.85 -7.53
C GLU A 38 -15.97 27.69 -6.36
N ILE A 39 -15.54 27.04 -5.27
CA ILE A 39 -14.90 27.73 -4.13
C ILE A 39 -13.73 28.58 -4.62
N LYS A 40 -12.84 28.02 -5.45
CA LYS A 40 -11.69 28.76 -5.97
C LYS A 40 -12.09 29.94 -6.87
N TRP A 41 -13.08 29.76 -7.74
CA TRP A 41 -13.41 30.75 -8.76
C TRP A 41 -14.32 31.87 -8.26
N THR A 42 -15.17 31.59 -7.27
CA THR A 42 -16.20 32.54 -6.83
C THR A 42 -16.00 33.03 -5.39
N LEU A 43 -15.36 32.25 -4.52
CA LEU A 43 -15.19 32.58 -3.10
C LEU A 43 -13.76 33.00 -2.75
N ASP A 44 -12.75 32.18 -3.07
CA ASP A 44 -11.34 32.47 -2.78
C ASP A 44 -10.37 31.95 -3.87
N GLY A 45 -9.92 32.88 -4.71
CA GLY A 45 -8.93 32.63 -5.77
C GLY A 45 -7.58 32.10 -5.29
N SER A 46 -7.25 32.21 -4.00
CA SER A 46 -5.98 31.79 -3.44
C SER A 46 -5.90 30.28 -3.15
N LEU A 47 -7.04 29.58 -3.08
CA LEU A 47 -7.11 28.13 -2.86
C LEU A 47 -6.31 27.37 -3.91
N THR A 48 -5.40 26.50 -3.48
CA THR A 48 -4.48 25.78 -4.38
C THR A 48 -4.65 24.26 -4.27
N TYR A 49 -4.87 23.60 -5.40
CA TYR A 49 -4.95 22.14 -5.53
C TYR A 49 -4.54 21.72 -6.95
N ARG A 50 -4.29 20.42 -7.17
CA ARG A 50 -3.98 19.87 -8.49
C ARG A 50 -5.24 19.33 -9.16
N MET A 51 -5.39 19.57 -10.46
CA MET A 51 -6.44 18.98 -11.29
C MET A 51 -6.02 18.94 -12.76
N SER A 52 -6.68 18.12 -13.58
CA SER A 52 -6.48 18.12 -15.03
C SER A 52 -7.65 17.47 -15.79
N CYS A 53 -7.68 16.13 -15.90
CA CYS A 53 -8.51 15.43 -16.90
C CYS A 53 -10.02 15.43 -16.69
N ARG A 54 -10.50 15.59 -15.45
CA ARG A 54 -11.92 15.43 -15.05
C ARG A 54 -12.58 14.08 -15.40
N SER A 55 -11.80 13.04 -15.72
CA SER A 55 -12.29 11.71 -16.12
C SER A 55 -11.64 10.57 -15.32
N ALA A 56 -11.11 10.88 -14.13
CA ALA A 56 -10.49 9.92 -13.22
C ALA A 56 -9.36 9.08 -13.85
N ILE A 57 -8.56 9.65 -14.76
CA ILE A 57 -7.47 8.92 -15.44
C ILE A 57 -6.08 9.54 -15.26
N CYS A 58 -5.95 10.86 -15.08
CA CYS A 58 -4.63 11.51 -14.91
C CYS A 58 -4.03 11.38 -13.50
N GLY A 59 -4.84 11.05 -12.49
CA GLY A 59 -4.42 10.95 -11.09
C GLY A 59 -4.14 12.26 -10.35
N SER A 60 -4.19 13.42 -11.01
CA SER A 60 -3.76 14.70 -10.41
C SER A 60 -4.66 15.24 -9.31
N CYS A 61 -5.96 14.91 -9.32
CA CYS A 61 -6.94 15.45 -8.37
C CYS A 61 -7.14 14.56 -7.13
N ALA A 62 -6.12 13.77 -6.75
CA ALA A 62 -6.15 13.03 -5.50
C ALA A 62 -6.07 14.01 -4.32
N VAL A 63 -6.99 13.87 -3.38
CA VAL A 63 -7.11 14.71 -2.18
C VAL A 63 -7.69 13.86 -1.05
N LYS A 64 -7.45 14.25 0.20
CA LYS A 64 -8.08 13.60 1.34
C LYS A 64 -9.39 14.32 1.67
N ALA A 65 -10.49 13.59 1.62
CA ALA A 65 -11.82 14.07 1.99
C ALA A 65 -12.35 13.21 3.14
N ASN A 66 -12.80 13.85 4.23
CA ASN A 66 -13.28 13.19 5.45
C ASN A 66 -12.33 12.09 5.95
N GLY A 67 -11.04 12.41 5.98
CA GLY A 67 -9.99 11.51 6.48
C GLY A 67 -9.45 10.49 5.49
N HIS A 68 -10.03 10.34 4.30
CA HIS A 68 -9.63 9.32 3.33
C HIS A 68 -9.27 9.88 1.95
N ALA A 69 -8.23 9.33 1.33
CA ALA A 69 -7.81 9.72 0.00
C ALA A 69 -8.78 9.23 -1.08
N LEU A 70 -9.13 10.12 -2.01
CA LEU A 70 -9.97 9.83 -3.17
C LEU A 70 -9.64 10.75 -4.34
N LEU A 71 -10.21 10.47 -5.52
CA LEU A 71 -10.15 11.39 -6.66
C LEU A 71 -11.32 12.36 -6.64
N ALA A 72 -11.03 13.66 -6.52
CA ALA A 72 -12.06 14.70 -6.45
C ALA A 72 -12.98 14.71 -7.68
N CYS A 73 -12.48 14.38 -8.88
CA CYS A 73 -13.31 14.34 -10.09
C CYS A 73 -14.15 13.06 -10.26
N GLN A 74 -14.02 12.07 -9.36
CA GLN A 74 -14.73 10.80 -9.45
C GLN A 74 -15.91 10.72 -8.49
N ARG A 75 -15.83 11.39 -7.35
CA ARG A 75 -16.86 11.33 -6.29
C ARG A 75 -17.76 12.55 -6.39
N GLN A 76 -19.06 12.32 -6.30
CA GLN A 76 -20.07 13.37 -6.22
C GLN A 76 -20.02 14.01 -4.83
N GLY A 77 -20.12 15.34 -4.76
CA GLY A 77 -20.02 16.10 -3.51
C GLY A 77 -21.09 15.70 -2.50
N GLU A 78 -22.33 15.52 -2.95
CA GLU A 78 -23.46 15.09 -2.11
C GLU A 78 -23.19 13.77 -1.37
N HIS A 79 -22.46 12.84 -1.99
CA HIS A 79 -22.13 11.54 -1.39
C HIS A 79 -21.02 11.62 -0.35
N LEU A 80 -20.42 12.80 -0.17
CA LEU A 80 -19.34 13.04 0.79
C LEU A 80 -19.80 13.88 1.98
N LEU A 81 -21.06 14.32 2.03
CA LEU A 81 -21.58 15.02 3.20
C LEU A 81 -21.60 14.08 4.41
N ASP A 82 -21.06 14.56 5.53
CA ASP A 82 -21.23 13.91 6.82
C ASP A 82 -22.57 14.30 7.47
N ASN A 83 -22.74 13.96 8.76
CA ASN A 83 -24.02 14.17 9.46
C ASN A 83 -24.35 15.65 9.71
N ASP A 84 -23.36 16.55 9.58
CA ASP A 84 -23.49 18.00 9.78
C ASP A 84 -23.40 18.78 8.47
N ASP A 85 -23.65 18.12 7.33
CA ASP A 85 -23.56 18.69 5.99
C ASP A 85 -22.16 19.28 5.68
N THR A 86 -21.11 18.70 6.27
CA THR A 86 -19.72 19.12 6.16
C THR A 86 -18.91 18.18 5.26
N ILE A 87 -17.98 18.76 4.50
CA ILE A 87 -16.91 18.04 3.79
C ILE A 87 -15.58 18.62 4.24
N THR A 88 -14.79 17.83 4.95
CA THR A 88 -13.44 18.22 5.38
C THR A 88 -12.41 17.83 4.31
N LEU A 89 -11.68 18.82 3.79
CA LEU A 89 -10.61 18.61 2.82
C LEU A 89 -9.23 18.82 3.42
N GLU A 90 -8.34 17.88 3.17
CA GLU A 90 -6.95 17.91 3.61
C GLU A 90 -5.99 17.50 2.48
N PRO A 91 -4.72 17.95 2.52
CA PRO A 91 -3.69 17.38 1.66
C PRO A 91 -3.58 15.86 1.86
N LEU A 92 -3.09 15.17 0.83
CA LEU A 92 -2.77 13.74 0.91
C LEU A 92 -1.80 13.48 2.09
N GLY A 93 -2.01 12.35 2.77
CA GLY A 93 -1.15 11.85 3.85
C GLY A 93 0.21 11.36 3.35
N ASN A 94 1.12 11.08 4.28
CA ASN A 94 2.49 10.60 4.01
C ASN A 94 3.32 11.46 3.04
N MET A 95 2.85 12.67 2.73
CA MET A 95 3.46 13.61 1.80
C MET A 95 3.44 15.00 2.42
N LYS A 96 4.52 15.75 2.22
CA LYS A 96 4.65 17.09 2.79
C LYS A 96 3.80 18.09 2.00
N PRO A 97 2.90 18.87 2.64
CA PRO A 97 2.20 19.96 1.97
C PRO A 97 3.17 21.03 1.47
N ILE A 98 2.98 21.48 0.23
CA ILE A 98 3.68 22.63 -0.39
C ILE A 98 2.85 23.89 -0.22
N LYS A 99 1.56 23.81 -0.57
CA LYS A 99 0.58 24.89 -0.41
C LYS A 99 -0.83 24.31 -0.47
N ASP A 100 -1.66 24.65 0.51
CA ASP A 100 -3.03 24.14 0.66
C ASP A 100 -3.09 22.61 0.47
N LEU A 101 -3.78 22.13 -0.57
CA LEU A 101 -3.99 20.71 -0.85
C LEU A 101 -2.92 20.13 -1.78
N VAL A 102 -1.95 20.92 -2.23
CA VAL A 102 -0.82 20.48 -3.05
C VAL A 102 0.29 19.95 -2.17
N VAL A 103 0.69 18.70 -2.41
CA VAL A 103 1.79 18.02 -1.68
C VAL A 103 3.00 17.75 -2.58
N ASP A 104 4.14 17.53 -1.94
CA ASP A 104 5.37 17.10 -2.57
C ASP A 104 5.32 15.60 -2.92
N PHE A 105 5.39 15.31 -4.22
CA PHE A 105 5.38 13.94 -4.76
C PHE A 105 6.79 13.39 -4.96
N THR A 106 7.85 14.14 -4.66
CA THR A 106 9.23 13.69 -4.88
C THR A 106 9.53 12.35 -4.20
N PRO A 107 9.21 12.14 -2.90
CA PRO A 107 9.44 10.85 -2.25
C PRO A 107 8.65 9.69 -2.88
N PHE A 108 7.44 9.97 -3.38
CA PHE A 108 6.62 9.00 -4.09
C PHE A 108 7.33 8.56 -5.38
N TRP A 109 7.79 9.50 -6.21
CA TRP A 109 8.48 9.20 -7.46
C TRP A 109 9.83 8.53 -7.24
N ASP A 110 10.57 8.92 -6.21
CA ASP A 110 11.83 8.27 -5.85
C ASP A 110 11.61 6.78 -5.56
N LYS A 111 10.54 6.43 -4.84
CA LYS A 111 10.17 5.03 -4.58
C LYS A 111 9.71 4.29 -5.84
N ILE A 112 8.95 4.94 -6.74
CA ILE A 112 8.61 4.37 -8.06
C ILE A 112 9.89 4.09 -8.88
N ASN A 113 10.86 5.00 -8.85
CA ASN A 113 12.10 4.85 -9.61
C ASN A 113 13.00 3.75 -9.03
N LYS A 114 13.03 3.58 -7.70
CA LYS A 114 13.78 2.51 -7.02
C LYS A 114 13.41 1.11 -7.50
N VAL A 115 12.16 0.88 -7.91
CA VAL A 115 11.72 -0.45 -8.38
C VAL A 115 12.02 -0.74 -9.86
N LYS A 116 12.79 0.13 -10.54
CA LYS A 116 13.17 0.01 -11.96
C LYS A 116 11.94 -0.30 -12.84
N PRO A 117 11.01 0.67 -12.99
CA PRO A 117 9.67 0.43 -13.52
C PRO A 117 9.65 0.35 -15.06
N TYR A 118 10.55 -0.43 -15.64
CA TYR A 118 10.72 -0.65 -17.07
C TYR A 118 11.09 -2.12 -17.34
N LEU A 119 10.80 -2.58 -18.56
CA LEU A 119 11.06 -3.95 -18.99
C LEU A 119 12.57 -4.18 -19.17
N GLU A 120 13.10 -5.26 -18.60
CA GLU A 120 14.48 -5.69 -18.77
C GLU A 120 14.53 -7.08 -19.44
N PRO A 121 14.37 -7.15 -20.77
CA PRO A 121 14.37 -8.42 -21.51
C PRO A 121 15.79 -9.00 -21.61
N LYS A 122 15.88 -10.32 -21.77
CA LYS A 122 17.17 -11.00 -21.98
C LYS A 122 17.75 -10.73 -23.36
N ASP A 123 16.88 -10.78 -24.37
CA ASP A 123 17.26 -10.69 -25.78
C ASP A 123 17.08 -9.26 -26.31
N GLU A 124 17.85 -8.93 -27.34
CA GLU A 124 17.70 -7.69 -28.09
C GLU A 124 16.28 -7.51 -28.64
N ALA A 125 15.95 -6.27 -29.02
CA ALA A 125 14.64 -5.97 -29.59
C ALA A 125 14.43 -6.80 -30.88
N PRO A 126 13.38 -7.64 -30.95
CA PRO A 126 13.09 -8.39 -32.18
C PRO A 126 12.62 -7.43 -33.29
N ALA A 127 12.60 -7.93 -34.54
CA ALA A 127 12.09 -7.18 -35.68
C ALA A 127 10.58 -6.87 -35.61
N LYS A 128 9.85 -7.59 -34.75
CA LYS A 128 8.41 -7.43 -34.47
C LYS A 128 8.18 -7.29 -32.96
N GLU A 129 6.93 -7.30 -32.52
CA GLU A 129 6.56 -7.35 -31.11
C GLU A 129 7.06 -8.62 -30.39
N ARG A 130 7.27 -8.51 -29.07
CA ARG A 130 7.51 -9.68 -28.20
C ARG A 130 6.19 -10.40 -27.98
N HIS A 131 6.16 -11.70 -28.23
CA HIS A 131 4.98 -12.52 -28.02
C HIS A 131 4.62 -12.60 -26.52
N GLN A 132 3.33 -12.48 -26.22
CA GLN A 132 2.76 -12.65 -24.89
C GLN A 132 1.33 -13.18 -25.06
N SER A 133 1.03 -14.31 -24.42
CA SER A 133 -0.31 -14.89 -24.42
C SER A 133 -1.27 -14.06 -23.57
N GLN A 134 -2.57 -14.27 -23.76
CA GLN A 134 -3.61 -13.60 -22.95
C GLN A 134 -3.53 -13.98 -21.47
N GLU A 135 -3.16 -15.23 -21.17
CA GLU A 135 -3.02 -15.71 -19.79
C GLU A 135 -1.85 -15.03 -19.08
N GLU A 136 -0.70 -14.93 -19.74
CA GLU A 136 0.46 -14.20 -19.22
C GLU A 136 0.15 -12.71 -19.03
N PHE A 137 -0.58 -12.09 -19.96
CA PHE A 137 -0.97 -10.68 -19.82
C PHE A 137 -1.92 -10.45 -18.64
N ARG A 138 -2.87 -11.37 -18.38
CA ARG A 138 -3.83 -11.25 -17.27
C ARG A 138 -3.15 -11.18 -15.89
N ILE A 139 -1.96 -11.76 -15.73
CA ILE A 139 -1.17 -11.69 -14.49
C ILE A 139 -0.77 -10.24 -14.16
N ILE A 140 -0.55 -9.40 -15.19
CA ILE A 140 -0.04 -8.03 -15.03
C ILE A 140 -1.06 -6.94 -15.38
N ASP A 141 -2.22 -7.31 -15.92
CA ASP A 141 -3.22 -6.38 -16.47
C ASP A 141 -3.68 -5.38 -15.40
N ASP A 142 -4.19 -5.86 -14.27
CA ASP A 142 -4.64 -5.00 -13.17
C ASP A 142 -3.54 -4.02 -12.72
N ALA A 143 -2.32 -4.50 -12.47
CA ALA A 143 -1.21 -3.66 -12.03
C ALA A 143 -0.84 -2.57 -13.06
N SER A 144 -1.09 -2.84 -14.34
CA SER A 144 -0.88 -1.88 -15.42
C SER A 144 -1.87 -0.71 -15.41
N THR A 145 -3.01 -0.85 -14.74
CA THR A 145 -4.06 0.19 -14.66
C THR A 145 -3.75 1.32 -13.67
N CYS A 146 -2.65 1.23 -12.91
CA CYS A 146 -2.27 2.26 -11.94
C CYS A 146 -1.98 3.60 -12.62
N ILE A 147 -2.69 4.64 -12.20
CA ILE A 147 -2.58 6.02 -12.73
C ILE A 147 -1.66 6.93 -11.90
N MET A 148 -0.89 6.37 -10.96
CA MET A 148 0.07 7.11 -10.11
C MET A 148 -0.55 8.29 -9.33
N CYS A 149 -1.80 8.15 -8.88
CA CYS A 149 -2.51 9.21 -8.15
C CYS A 149 -2.04 9.43 -6.70
N GLY A 150 -1.33 8.48 -6.11
CA GLY A 150 -0.86 8.57 -4.72
C GLY A 150 -1.90 8.26 -3.64
N ALA A 151 -3.17 7.96 -3.96
CA ALA A 151 -4.21 7.70 -2.94
C ALA A 151 -3.87 6.54 -2.00
N CYS A 152 -3.36 5.41 -2.54
CA CYS A 152 -2.91 4.28 -1.72
C CYS A 152 -1.68 4.62 -0.86
N TYR A 153 -0.84 5.56 -1.30
CA TYR A 153 0.34 6.00 -0.56
C TYR A 153 -0.07 6.92 0.60
N SER A 154 -1.06 7.78 0.37
CA SER A 154 -1.63 8.69 1.38
C SER A 154 -2.11 7.97 2.63
N ASP A 155 -2.84 6.87 2.46
CA ASP A 155 -3.56 6.20 3.55
C ASP A 155 -2.86 4.89 3.97
N CYS A 156 -1.57 4.73 3.66
CA CYS A 156 -0.82 3.55 4.05
C CYS A 156 -0.28 3.70 5.48
N ASN A 157 -0.82 2.91 6.42
CA ASN A 157 -0.40 2.95 7.83
C ASN A 157 1.09 2.61 8.03
N THR A 158 1.68 1.75 7.20
CA THR A 158 3.12 1.46 7.30
C THR A 158 3.95 2.71 7.03
N LEU A 159 3.55 3.53 6.04
CA LEU A 159 4.26 4.76 5.70
C LEU A 159 4.14 5.85 6.76
N GLU A 160 3.12 5.79 7.64
CA GLU A 160 3.00 6.74 8.76
C GLU A 160 4.09 6.54 9.83
N VAL A 161 4.66 5.32 9.91
CA VAL A 161 5.63 4.93 10.94
C VAL A 161 7.01 4.63 10.38
N ASP A 162 7.12 4.27 9.10
CA ASP A 162 8.39 3.98 8.43
C ASP A 162 8.41 4.55 7.01
N ASP A 163 9.11 5.68 6.86
CA ASP A 163 9.34 6.33 5.58
C ASP A 163 10.22 5.49 4.62
N ASN A 164 10.94 4.47 5.11
CA ASN A 164 11.77 3.62 4.25
C ASN A 164 10.96 2.63 3.42
N PHE A 165 9.74 2.28 3.86
CA PHE A 165 8.87 1.38 3.11
C PHE A 165 8.60 1.93 1.70
N LEU A 166 8.78 1.10 0.67
CA LEU A 166 8.58 1.48 -0.74
C LEU A 166 7.14 1.94 -1.03
N GLY A 167 6.18 1.45 -0.25
CA GLY A 167 4.79 1.85 -0.37
C GLY A 167 4.02 1.07 -1.45
N PRO A 168 2.68 1.10 -1.38
CA PRO A 168 1.83 0.25 -2.19
C PRO A 168 1.91 0.54 -3.69
N ALA A 169 2.01 1.80 -4.10
CA ALA A 169 2.08 2.16 -5.51
C ALA A 169 3.36 1.63 -6.20
N ALA A 170 4.51 1.76 -5.53
CA ALA A 170 5.79 1.28 -6.05
C ALA A 170 5.82 -0.23 -6.15
N LEU A 171 5.33 -0.93 -5.12
CA LEU A 171 5.29 -2.39 -5.12
C LEU A 171 4.26 -2.93 -6.14
N ALA A 172 3.11 -2.29 -6.31
CA ALA A 172 2.17 -2.65 -7.38
C ALA A 172 2.79 -2.45 -8.77
N LYS A 173 3.53 -1.34 -8.97
CA LYS A 173 4.27 -1.11 -10.21
C LYS A 173 5.38 -2.14 -10.42
N ALA A 174 6.04 -2.59 -9.36
CA ALA A 174 7.05 -3.63 -9.42
C ALA A 174 6.45 -4.99 -9.83
N GLN A 175 5.28 -5.34 -9.30
CA GLN A 175 4.57 -6.59 -9.65
C GLN A 175 4.35 -6.69 -11.16
N ARG A 176 3.99 -5.57 -11.81
CA ARG A 176 3.79 -5.51 -13.25
C ARG A 176 5.01 -5.98 -14.04
N PHE A 177 6.23 -5.91 -13.50
CA PHE A 177 7.45 -6.41 -14.14
C PHE A 177 7.88 -7.77 -13.60
N VAL A 178 7.68 -8.02 -12.31
CA VAL A 178 7.95 -9.34 -11.69
C VAL A 178 7.13 -10.45 -12.37
N GLY A 179 5.86 -10.18 -12.68
CA GLY A 179 4.95 -11.11 -13.35
C GLY A 179 4.91 -11.02 -14.88
N ASP A 180 5.71 -10.14 -15.52
CA ASP A 180 5.70 -10.02 -16.98
C ASP A 180 6.57 -11.11 -17.61
N SER A 181 5.99 -11.99 -18.42
CA SER A 181 6.70 -13.06 -19.13
C SER A 181 7.82 -12.57 -20.06
N ARG A 182 7.82 -11.28 -20.41
CA ARG A 182 8.86 -10.66 -21.25
C ARG A 182 10.05 -10.12 -20.44
N ASP A 183 9.94 -10.02 -19.12
CA ASP A 183 11.02 -9.56 -18.24
C ASP A 183 11.93 -10.71 -17.86
N SER A 184 13.25 -10.45 -17.82
CA SER A 184 14.24 -11.48 -17.51
C SER A 184 14.87 -11.33 -16.11
N LYS A 185 14.40 -10.37 -15.31
CA LYS A 185 15.00 -9.99 -14.03
C LYS A 185 14.17 -10.38 -12.82
N THR A 186 13.16 -11.25 -12.98
CA THR A 186 12.25 -11.68 -11.90
C THR A 186 12.99 -12.02 -10.61
N LEU A 187 13.96 -12.95 -10.64
CA LEU A 187 14.73 -13.34 -9.45
C LEU A 187 15.45 -12.15 -8.79
N GLN A 188 16.16 -11.34 -9.59
CA GLN A 188 16.88 -10.16 -9.06
C GLN A 188 15.89 -9.15 -8.46
N ARG A 189 14.77 -8.89 -9.12
CA ARG A 189 13.74 -7.97 -8.63
C ARG A 189 13.18 -8.44 -7.30
N VAL A 190 12.82 -9.72 -7.14
CA VAL A 190 12.26 -10.20 -5.88
C VAL A 190 13.29 -10.28 -4.75
N GLN A 191 14.57 -10.44 -5.06
CA GLN A 191 15.67 -10.28 -4.10
C GLN A 191 15.78 -8.83 -3.63
N ASP A 192 15.88 -7.87 -4.57
CA ASP A 192 15.96 -6.44 -4.27
C ASP A 192 14.73 -5.97 -3.46
N LEU A 193 13.54 -6.47 -3.80
CA LEU A 193 12.28 -6.15 -3.13
C LEU A 193 12.11 -6.86 -1.78
N SER A 194 12.96 -7.84 -1.44
CA SER A 194 12.93 -8.53 -0.15
C SER A 194 13.86 -7.91 0.89
N GLU A 195 14.63 -6.90 0.52
CA GLU A 195 15.44 -6.10 1.44
C GLU A 195 14.56 -5.24 2.37
N PRO A 196 15.09 -4.73 3.50
CA PRO A 196 14.36 -3.82 4.39
C PRO A 196 13.79 -2.61 3.65
N GLY A 197 12.57 -2.19 4.00
CA GLY A 197 11.76 -1.23 3.25
C GLY A 197 10.98 -1.86 2.09
N GLY A 198 11.15 -3.17 1.85
CA GLY A 198 10.57 -3.92 0.74
C GLY A 198 9.18 -4.51 1.01
N ILE A 199 8.86 -5.62 0.33
CA ILE A 199 7.54 -6.26 0.39
C ILE A 199 7.16 -6.71 1.80
N TRP A 200 8.14 -7.18 2.58
CA TRP A 200 7.93 -7.79 3.89
C TRP A 200 7.53 -6.81 5.00
N ASP A 201 7.66 -5.51 4.77
CA ASP A 201 7.29 -4.48 5.75
C ASP A 201 5.81 -4.05 5.62
N CYS A 202 5.10 -4.60 4.63
CA CYS A 202 3.67 -4.42 4.52
C CYS A 202 2.95 -5.06 5.73
N THR A 203 2.16 -4.27 6.44
CA THR A 203 1.38 -4.72 7.61
C THR A 203 0.04 -5.35 7.27
N HIS A 204 -0.25 -5.53 5.98
CA HIS A 204 -1.46 -6.20 5.47
C HIS A 204 -2.79 -5.54 5.88
N CYS A 205 -2.81 -4.23 6.12
CA CYS A 205 -4.02 -3.50 6.52
C CYS A 205 -5.09 -3.36 5.41
N GLY A 206 -4.70 -3.51 4.14
CA GLY A 206 -5.63 -3.48 2.99
C GLY A 206 -6.13 -2.11 2.56
N GLU A 207 -5.83 -1.03 3.30
CA GLU A 207 -6.35 0.32 3.01
C GLU A 207 -5.98 0.81 1.60
N CYS A 208 -4.80 0.44 1.11
CA CYS A 208 -4.35 0.75 -0.25
C CYS A 208 -5.24 0.18 -1.36
N VAL A 209 -6.00 -0.90 -1.11
CA VAL A 209 -6.99 -1.46 -2.04
C VAL A 209 -8.28 -0.66 -1.98
N GLU A 210 -8.76 -0.37 -0.78
CA GLU A 210 -9.99 0.38 -0.55
C GLU A 210 -9.93 1.80 -1.15
N ARG A 211 -8.76 2.44 -1.05
CA ARG A 211 -8.54 3.79 -1.62
C ARG A 211 -8.14 3.79 -3.08
N CYS A 212 -7.92 2.63 -3.70
CA CYS A 212 -7.52 2.59 -5.10
C CYS A 212 -8.71 2.93 -6.00
N PRO A 213 -8.65 4.00 -6.83
CA PRO A 213 -9.73 4.34 -7.75
C PRO A 213 -9.74 3.44 -9.00
N LYS A 214 -8.84 2.45 -9.08
CA LYS A 214 -8.60 1.59 -10.23
C LYS A 214 -8.48 0.11 -9.80
N PRO A 215 -8.63 -0.85 -10.73
CA PRO A 215 -8.47 -2.28 -10.44
C PRO A 215 -7.06 -2.73 -10.02
N ALA A 216 -6.10 -1.83 -9.87
CA ALA A 216 -4.70 -2.18 -9.60
C ALA A 216 -4.45 -2.97 -8.31
N ARG A 217 -5.35 -2.86 -7.32
CA ARG A 217 -5.36 -3.63 -6.06
C ARG A 217 -3.97 -3.82 -5.42
N PRO A 218 -3.31 -2.75 -4.94
CA PRO A 218 -1.90 -2.77 -4.57
C PRO A 218 -1.50 -3.83 -3.54
N PHE A 219 -2.35 -4.11 -2.54
CA PHE A 219 -2.05 -5.14 -1.53
C PHE A 219 -1.94 -6.54 -2.14
N ASP A 220 -2.81 -6.88 -3.10
CA ASP A 220 -2.78 -8.18 -3.75
C ASP A 220 -1.51 -8.34 -4.59
N ARG A 221 -1.09 -7.28 -5.27
CA ARG A 221 0.17 -7.23 -6.02
C ARG A 221 1.39 -7.43 -5.12
N ILE A 222 1.37 -6.88 -3.91
CA ILE A 222 2.44 -7.12 -2.90
C ILE A 222 2.51 -8.60 -2.53
N LYS A 223 1.36 -9.24 -2.25
CA LYS A 223 1.30 -10.67 -1.92
C LYS A 223 1.79 -11.55 -3.07
N GLU A 224 1.42 -11.22 -4.30
CA GLU A 224 1.92 -11.94 -5.48
C GLU A 224 3.44 -11.89 -5.58
N ILE A 225 4.05 -10.72 -5.32
CA ILE A 225 5.52 -10.62 -5.27
C ILE A 225 6.10 -11.50 -4.15
N MET A 226 5.47 -11.53 -2.97
CA MET A 226 5.90 -12.40 -1.86
C MET A 226 5.85 -13.87 -2.26
N THR A 227 4.80 -14.31 -2.94
CA THR A 227 4.67 -15.68 -3.47
C THR A 227 5.80 -15.98 -4.44
N VAL A 228 6.03 -15.12 -5.44
CA VAL A 228 7.12 -15.29 -6.41
C VAL A 228 8.49 -15.33 -5.71
N ALA A 229 8.70 -14.50 -4.68
CA ALA A 229 9.94 -14.50 -3.89
C ALA A 229 10.15 -15.85 -3.17
N LEU A 230 9.10 -16.40 -2.55
CA LEU A 230 9.16 -17.70 -1.88
C LEU A 230 9.38 -18.85 -2.87
N GLU A 231 8.70 -18.86 -4.01
CA GLU A 231 8.87 -19.87 -5.06
C GLU A 231 10.29 -19.86 -5.65
N ASN A 232 10.91 -18.67 -5.72
CA ASN A 232 12.28 -18.49 -6.19
C ASN A 232 13.35 -18.69 -5.09
N GLY A 233 12.97 -19.20 -3.91
CA GLY A 233 13.90 -19.53 -2.84
C GLY A 233 14.46 -18.33 -2.06
N VAL A 234 13.82 -17.15 -2.16
CA VAL A 234 14.21 -15.94 -1.42
C VAL A 234 13.70 -16.02 0.02
N HIS A 235 14.31 -16.91 0.81
CA HIS A 235 13.86 -17.22 2.18
C HIS A 235 14.74 -16.60 3.26
N ASN A 236 15.91 -16.06 2.91
CA ASN A 236 16.89 -15.60 3.89
C ASN A 236 16.63 -14.17 4.42
N ASN A 237 15.39 -13.84 4.74
CA ASN A 237 15.00 -12.58 5.37
C ASN A 237 13.95 -12.83 6.48
N ASN A 238 13.72 -11.84 7.34
CA ASN A 238 12.83 -11.99 8.50
C ASN A 238 11.38 -12.28 8.08
N GLY A 239 10.86 -11.54 7.10
CA GLY A 239 9.48 -11.70 6.63
C GLY A 239 9.20 -13.07 6.02
N ALA A 240 10.06 -13.53 5.12
CA ALA A 240 9.95 -14.85 4.51
C ALA A 240 10.04 -15.97 5.55
N ARG A 241 11.01 -15.89 6.49
CA ARG A 241 11.12 -16.86 7.59
C ARG A 241 9.88 -16.84 8.49
N HIS A 242 9.33 -15.66 8.76
CA HIS A 242 8.10 -15.52 9.55
C HIS A 242 6.92 -16.21 8.86
N ALA A 243 6.68 -15.91 7.57
CA ALA A 243 5.61 -16.52 6.78
C ALA A 243 5.76 -18.05 6.70
N LEU A 244 6.98 -18.55 6.47
CA LEU A 244 7.27 -19.98 6.44
C LEU A 244 7.11 -20.63 7.82
N SER A 245 7.57 -19.98 8.89
CA SER A 245 7.41 -20.46 10.27
C SER A 245 5.93 -20.59 10.63
N PHE A 246 5.13 -19.57 10.32
CA PHE A 246 3.69 -19.56 10.53
C PHE A 246 3.03 -20.74 9.81
N THR A 247 3.28 -20.87 8.51
CA THR A 247 2.72 -21.93 7.65
C THR A 247 3.10 -23.32 8.14
N ASN A 248 4.39 -23.52 8.47
CA ASN A 248 4.88 -24.80 8.99
C ASN A 248 4.29 -25.14 10.36
N SER A 249 4.05 -24.14 11.21
CA SER A 249 3.41 -24.31 12.51
C SER A 249 1.98 -24.82 12.34
N VAL A 250 1.18 -24.14 11.52
CA VAL A 250 -0.20 -24.53 11.22
C VAL A 250 -0.24 -25.91 10.54
N LYS A 251 0.64 -26.19 9.57
CA LYS A 251 0.71 -27.50 8.89
C LYS A 251 1.01 -28.65 9.86
N ARG A 252 1.82 -28.43 10.90
CA ARG A 252 2.22 -29.48 11.85
C ARG A 252 1.17 -29.76 12.92
N SER A 253 0.55 -28.72 13.46
CA SER A 253 -0.30 -28.81 14.66
C SER A 253 -1.73 -28.31 14.48
N GLY A 254 -2.06 -27.67 13.35
CA GLY A 254 -3.35 -26.99 13.16
C GLY A 254 -3.51 -25.72 14.01
N ASN A 255 -2.52 -25.40 14.85
CA ASN A 255 -2.46 -24.19 15.65
C ASN A 255 -1.05 -23.60 15.64
N LEU A 256 -0.94 -22.33 16.01
CA LEU A 256 0.25 -21.52 15.99
C LEU A 256 1.10 -21.74 17.25
N ASN A 257 2.34 -22.18 17.08
CA ASN A 257 3.33 -22.21 18.16
C ASN A 257 3.98 -20.82 18.33
N GLU A 258 3.34 -19.96 19.13
CA GLU A 258 3.78 -18.59 19.40
C GLU A 258 5.18 -18.51 20.04
N ASN A 259 5.63 -19.54 20.75
CA ASN A 259 6.97 -19.57 21.35
C ASN A 259 8.09 -19.77 20.31
N ARG A 260 7.81 -20.51 19.23
CA ARG A 260 8.81 -20.81 18.19
C ARG A 260 8.94 -19.71 17.14
N ILE A 261 7.84 -19.03 16.82
CA ILE A 261 7.79 -18.07 15.72
C ILE A 261 8.81 -16.94 15.85
N PRO A 262 8.96 -16.24 17.00
CA PRO A 262 9.95 -15.18 17.13
C PRO A 262 11.37 -15.67 16.87
N VAL A 263 11.70 -16.88 17.34
CA VAL A 263 13.02 -17.49 17.17
C VAL A 263 13.26 -17.89 15.71
N GLU A 264 12.28 -18.52 15.07
CA GLU A 264 12.36 -18.96 13.67
C GLU A 264 12.40 -17.76 12.71
N SER A 265 11.66 -16.70 13.00
CA SER A 265 11.62 -15.46 12.20
C SER A 265 12.98 -14.74 12.25
N MET A 266 13.50 -14.51 13.47
CA MET A 266 14.81 -13.87 13.66
C MET A 266 15.97 -14.73 13.15
N GLY A 267 15.79 -16.06 13.15
CA GLY A 267 16.78 -17.06 12.78
C GLY A 267 17.52 -17.59 14.00
N PHE A 268 17.62 -18.93 14.10
CA PHE A 268 18.24 -19.61 15.24
C PHE A 268 19.68 -19.20 15.55
N PHE A 269 20.43 -18.76 14.55
CA PHE A 269 21.84 -18.38 14.68
C PHE A 269 22.05 -16.86 14.81
N ASN A 270 20.99 -16.06 14.76
CA ASN A 270 21.08 -14.60 14.88
C ASN A 270 21.08 -14.17 16.35
N ILE A 271 22.20 -14.39 17.05
CA ILE A 271 22.33 -14.08 18.49
C ILE A 271 21.93 -12.64 18.83
N PRO A 272 22.42 -11.59 18.11
CA PRO A 272 22.03 -10.21 18.42
C PRO A 272 20.51 -9.99 18.30
N GLY A 273 19.89 -10.54 17.26
CA GLY A 273 18.45 -10.47 17.05
C GLY A 273 17.63 -11.24 18.09
N LEU A 274 18.12 -12.37 18.57
CA LEU A 274 17.46 -13.12 19.64
C LEU A 274 17.55 -12.38 20.98
N LEU A 275 18.69 -11.73 21.27
CA LEU A 275 18.85 -10.91 22.47
C LEU A 275 17.89 -9.71 22.49
N SER A 276 17.57 -9.13 21.33
CA SER A 276 16.60 -8.02 21.26
C SER A 276 15.16 -8.42 21.63
N LEU A 277 14.84 -9.72 21.64
CA LEU A 277 13.52 -10.23 22.05
C LEU A 277 13.38 -10.37 23.58
N ILE A 278 14.47 -10.42 24.34
CA ILE A 278 14.44 -10.62 25.80
C ILE A 278 13.60 -9.55 26.52
N PRO A 279 13.73 -8.24 26.24
CA PRO A 279 12.90 -7.23 26.91
C PRO A 279 11.40 -7.40 26.65
N ILE A 280 11.04 -7.84 25.43
CA ILE A 280 9.64 -8.11 25.06
C ILE A 280 9.12 -9.33 25.83
N GLY A 281 9.89 -10.41 25.86
CA GLY A 281 9.55 -11.62 26.62
C GLY A 281 9.36 -11.33 28.12
N LEU A 282 10.23 -10.52 28.71
CA LEU A 282 10.10 -10.12 30.12
C LEU A 282 8.83 -9.29 30.37
N ARG A 283 8.48 -8.36 29.47
CA ARG A 283 7.24 -7.59 29.57
C ARG A 283 6.00 -8.49 29.45
N MET A 284 6.02 -9.47 28.55
CA MET A 284 4.94 -10.45 28.41
C MET A 284 4.79 -11.30 29.67
N LEU A 285 5.91 -11.75 30.26
CA LEU A 285 5.93 -12.48 31.53
C LEU A 285 5.31 -11.66 32.67
N LEU A 286 5.74 -10.41 32.83
CA LEU A 286 5.20 -9.50 33.85
C LEU A 286 3.71 -9.20 33.67
N LYS A 287 3.18 -9.33 32.44
CA LYS A 287 1.76 -9.14 32.13
C LYS A 287 0.95 -10.43 32.10
N GLY A 288 1.55 -11.58 32.40
CA GLY A 288 0.88 -12.88 32.32
C GLY A 288 0.43 -13.26 30.91
N LYS A 289 1.09 -12.73 29.88
CA LYS A 289 0.77 -12.94 28.45
C LYS A 289 1.78 -13.88 27.76
N VAL A 290 2.38 -14.81 28.50
CA VAL A 290 3.35 -15.76 27.92
C VAL A 290 2.58 -16.93 27.32
N PRO A 291 2.93 -17.37 26.09
CA PRO A 291 2.26 -18.51 25.49
C PRO A 291 2.51 -19.81 26.28
N PRO A 292 1.63 -20.83 26.14
CA PRO A 292 1.79 -22.12 26.81
C PRO A 292 3.13 -22.78 26.46
N VAL A 293 3.85 -23.29 27.46
CA VAL A 293 5.16 -23.94 27.25
C VAL A 293 5.01 -25.24 26.46
N ILE A 294 3.91 -25.97 26.69
CA ILE A 294 3.58 -27.19 25.96
C ILE A 294 2.66 -26.81 24.80
N HIS A 295 3.12 -27.09 23.58
CA HIS A 295 2.36 -26.88 22.37
C HIS A 295 1.56 -28.13 22.04
N HIS A 296 0.25 -27.99 21.82
CA HIS A 296 -0.65 -29.09 21.50
C HIS A 296 -1.23 -28.91 20.08
N SER A 297 -1.43 -30.04 19.40
CA SER A 297 -2.16 -30.07 18.13
C SER A 297 -3.67 -30.01 18.38
N ILE A 298 -4.43 -29.52 17.40
CA ILE A 298 -5.89 -29.64 17.39
C ILE A 298 -6.30 -31.09 17.11
N ASP A 299 -7.53 -31.46 17.49
CA ASP A 299 -8.05 -32.81 17.34
C ASP A 299 -8.07 -33.29 15.87
N GLU A 300 -8.43 -32.41 14.93
CA GLU A 300 -8.53 -32.69 13.49
C GLU A 300 -7.27 -32.28 12.69
N VAL A 301 -6.08 -32.39 13.31
CA VAL A 301 -4.82 -31.95 12.66
C VAL A 301 -4.52 -32.69 11.35
N ASP A 302 -4.99 -33.92 11.19
CA ASP A 302 -4.77 -34.70 9.97
C ASP A 302 -5.59 -34.17 8.79
N ASP A 303 -6.75 -33.57 9.03
CA ASP A 303 -7.51 -32.85 8.01
C ASP A 303 -6.76 -31.58 7.57
N VAL A 304 -6.14 -30.85 8.50
CA VAL A 304 -5.27 -29.71 8.18
C VAL A 304 -4.11 -30.17 7.30
N LYS A 305 -3.41 -31.26 7.67
CA LYS A 305 -2.32 -31.82 6.85
C LYS A 305 -2.79 -32.25 5.46
N ARG A 306 -4.01 -32.79 5.34
CA ARG A 306 -4.62 -33.16 4.05
C ARG A 306 -4.82 -31.91 3.18
N ILE A 307 -5.38 -30.84 3.73
CA ILE A 307 -5.57 -29.56 3.01
C ILE A 307 -4.23 -29.04 2.48
N PHE A 308 -3.19 -29.01 3.31
CA PHE A 308 -1.85 -28.61 2.85
C PHE A 308 -1.32 -29.50 1.72
N LYS A 309 -1.55 -30.82 1.79
CA LYS A 309 -1.11 -31.75 0.74
C LYS A 309 -1.87 -31.56 -0.57
N GLU A 310 -3.11 -31.09 -0.54
CA GLU A 310 -3.90 -30.77 -1.72
C GLU A 310 -3.51 -29.42 -2.34
N LEU A 311 -3.13 -28.44 -1.50
CA LEU A 311 -2.69 -27.11 -1.95
C LEU A 311 -1.23 -27.07 -2.44
N ASP A 312 -0.37 -27.97 -1.96
CA ASP A 312 1.04 -28.09 -2.40
C ASP A 312 1.19 -28.89 -3.73
N GLN A 313 0.10 -29.39 -4.33
CA GLN A 313 0.06 -30.10 -5.63
C GLN A 313 -0.30 -29.17 -6.78
#